data_AF-A0A6S6SZA9-F1
#
_entry.id   AF-A0A6S6SZA9-F1
#
_cell.length_a   1.000
_cell.length_b   1.000
_cell.length_c   1.000
_cell.angle_alpha   90.00
_cell.angle_beta   90.00
_cell.angle_gamma   90.00
#
_symmetry.space_group_name_H-M   'P 1'
#
loop_
_entity.id
_entity.type
_entity.pdbx_description
1 polymer ?
#
loop_
_entity_poly.entity_id
_entity_poly.type
_entity_poly.pdbx_seq_one_letter_code
_entity_poly.pdbx_strand_id
1 'polypeptide(L)'
;MAEIIKSKEDNSKVEKHPVSDKITLFEYLIMILCYLVLIISLLYGNEDLFQRSGSLVIIFVVFTQNKQTILQQKIIQYYNDKIGYHQDCPIEYKKSYQRKIFDSLILFTIVLGTVIWGYGDLIYKCIHHF
;
A
#
# COMPACT_ATOMS: atom_id res chain seq x y z
N MET A 1 6.33 -27.30 29.98
CA MET A 1 5.82 -25.89 30.05
C MET A 1 6.93 -24.86 29.88
N ALA A 2 8.11 -25.02 30.50
CA ALA A 2 9.23 -24.06 30.36
C ALA A 2 9.76 -23.92 28.91
N GLU A 3 9.77 -24.99 28.11
CA GLU A 3 10.19 -24.92 26.70
C GLU A 3 9.23 -24.12 25.80
N ILE A 4 7.93 -24.16 26.09
CA ILE A 4 6.91 -23.43 25.31
C ILE A 4 7.01 -21.92 25.55
N ILE A 5 7.38 -21.51 26.77
CA ILE A 5 7.57 -20.10 27.12
C ILE A 5 8.85 -19.56 26.46
N LYS A 6 9.93 -20.35 26.43
CA LYS A 6 11.19 -19.99 25.79
C LYS A 6 11.06 -19.85 24.26
N SER A 7 10.28 -20.72 23.62
CA SER A 7 9.92 -20.61 22.20
C SER A 7 9.11 -19.34 21.87
N LYS A 8 8.30 -18.85 22.81
CA LYS A 8 7.53 -17.60 22.64
C LYS A 8 8.40 -16.35 22.78
N GLU A 9 9.42 -16.41 23.62
CA GLU A 9 10.33 -15.30 23.90
C GLU A 9 11.41 -15.13 22.82
N ASP A 10 11.92 -16.23 22.23
CA ASP A 10 12.82 -16.15 21.06
C ASP A 10 12.10 -15.66 19.80
N ASN A 11 10.81 -15.97 19.64
CA ASN A 11 9.98 -15.44 18.57
C ASN A 11 9.64 -13.94 18.74
N SER A 12 9.97 -13.29 19.86
CA SER A 12 9.81 -11.83 20.00
C SER A 12 11.04 -11.05 19.53
N LYS A 13 12.17 -11.72 19.28
CA LYS A 13 13.35 -11.17 18.60
C LYS A 13 13.33 -11.55 17.11
N VAL A 14 12.21 -11.33 16.45
CA VAL A 14 12.22 -11.24 14.99
C VAL A 14 13.05 -10.00 14.65
N GLU A 15 14.31 -10.21 14.27
CA GLU A 15 15.18 -9.21 13.67
C GLU A 15 14.37 -8.44 12.63
N LYS A 16 14.11 -7.15 12.91
CA LYS A 16 13.47 -6.27 11.93
C LYS A 16 14.38 -6.23 10.72
N HIS A 17 13.94 -6.88 9.64
CA HIS A 17 14.74 -7.00 8.44
C HIS A 17 15.06 -5.59 7.92
N PRO A 18 16.34 -5.19 7.83
CA PRO A 18 16.75 -3.81 7.53
C PRO A 18 16.37 -3.34 6.11
N VAL A 19 15.88 -4.26 5.28
CA VAL A 19 15.46 -4.03 3.90
C VAL A 19 14.10 -3.32 3.82
N SER A 20 13.30 -3.36 4.90
CA SER A 20 11.93 -2.83 4.88
C SER A 20 11.83 -1.30 4.99
N ASP A 21 12.80 -0.63 5.62
CA ASP A 21 12.53 0.71 6.17
C ASP A 21 12.97 1.88 5.29
N LYS A 22 13.95 1.71 4.39
CA LYS A 22 14.50 2.85 3.62
C LYS A 22 13.78 3.11 2.30
N ILE A 23 13.13 2.10 1.73
CA ILE A 23 12.49 2.19 0.41
C ILE A 23 11.10 2.84 0.50
N THR A 24 10.50 2.88 1.69
CA THR A 24 9.12 3.35 1.91
C THR A 24 8.97 4.88 1.90
N LEU A 25 9.93 5.64 2.44
CA LEU A 25 9.78 7.10 2.59
C LEU A 25 9.67 7.83 1.25
N PHE A 26 10.49 7.43 0.26
CA PHE A 26 10.45 8.03 -1.08
C PHE A 26 9.11 7.75 -1.78
N GLU A 27 8.56 6.55 -1.61
CA GLU A 27 7.26 6.17 -2.17
C GLU A 27 6.11 6.98 -1.55
N TYR A 28 6.15 7.16 -0.23
CA TYR A 28 5.19 8.04 0.46
C TYR A 28 5.29 9.48 -0.03
N LEU A 29 6.50 9.98 -0.28
CA LEU A 29 6.70 11.33 -0.80
C LEU A 29 6.08 11.48 -2.20
N ILE A 30 6.30 10.51 -3.09
CA ILE A 30 5.68 10.49 -4.43
C ILE A 30 4.16 10.43 -4.34
N MET A 31 3.62 9.59 -3.45
CA MET A 31 2.18 9.48 -3.21
C MET A 31 1.58 10.81 -2.77
N ILE A 32 2.21 11.48 -1.79
CA ILE A 32 1.81 12.81 -1.31
C ILE A 32 1.87 13.81 -2.47
N LEU A 33 2.93 13.79 -3.28
CA LEU A 33 3.06 14.67 -4.43
C LEU A 33 1.93 14.47 -5.45
N CYS A 34 1.53 13.21 -5.73
CA CYS A 34 0.41 12.93 -6.63
C CYS A 34 -0.91 13.50 -6.11
N TYR A 35 -1.18 13.34 -4.80
CA TYR A 35 -2.35 13.94 -4.17
C TYR A 35 -2.31 15.47 -4.17
N LEU A 36 -1.13 16.07 -3.97
CA LEU A 36 -0.96 17.53 -4.06
C LEU A 36 -1.27 18.03 -5.46
N VAL A 37 -0.79 17.35 -6.51
CA VAL A 37 -1.12 17.71 -7.91
C VAL A 37 -2.62 17.63 -8.15
N LEU A 38 -3.30 16.62 -7.61
CA LEU A 38 -4.75 16.47 -7.73
C LEU A 38 -5.50 17.62 -7.03
N ILE A 39 -5.10 17.97 -5.80
CA ILE A 39 -5.69 19.09 -5.05
C ILE A 39 -5.43 20.43 -5.74
N ILE A 40 -4.20 20.67 -6.20
CA ILE A 40 -3.84 21.89 -6.93
C ILE A 40 -4.66 22.00 -8.22
N SER A 41 -4.81 20.91 -8.97
CA SER A 41 -5.60 20.88 -10.22
C SER A 41 -7.07 21.21 -9.96
N LEU A 42 -7.62 20.74 -8.85
CA LEU A 42 -8.97 21.07 -8.41
C LEU A 42 -9.10 22.56 -8.07
N LEU A 43 -8.14 23.15 -7.36
CA LEU A 43 -8.18 24.56 -6.94
C LEU A 43 -7.92 25.56 -8.07
N TYR A 44 -7.02 25.24 -9.00
CA TYR A 44 -6.68 26.10 -10.14
C TYR A 44 -7.72 26.07 -11.26
N GLY A 45 -8.64 25.12 -11.17
CA GLY A 45 -9.77 25.09 -12.07
C GLY A 45 -9.49 24.50 -13.46
N ASN A 46 -8.58 23.54 -13.55
CA ASN A 46 -8.20 22.94 -14.83
C ASN A 46 -8.76 21.52 -14.93
N GLU A 47 -9.90 21.38 -15.61
CA GLU A 47 -10.66 20.14 -15.79
C GLU A 47 -9.79 18.99 -16.34
N ASP A 48 -9.01 19.27 -17.40
CA ASP A 48 -8.13 18.30 -18.03
C ASP A 48 -7.04 17.80 -17.08
N LEU A 49 -6.44 18.72 -16.31
CA LEU A 49 -5.40 18.36 -15.34
C LEU A 49 -5.97 17.58 -14.17
N PHE A 50 -7.17 17.94 -13.69
CA PHE A 50 -7.85 17.22 -12.62
C PHE A 50 -8.12 15.77 -13.04
N GLN A 51 -8.69 15.55 -14.22
CA GLN A 51 -8.96 14.21 -14.74
C GLN A 51 -7.67 13.39 -14.92
N ARG A 52 -6.62 13.99 -15.50
CA ARG A 52 -5.32 13.32 -15.70
C ARG A 52 -4.63 12.99 -14.39
N SER A 53 -4.71 13.87 -13.40
CA SER A 53 -4.13 13.64 -12.07
C SER A 53 -4.75 12.43 -11.36
N GLY A 54 -6.05 12.16 -11.57
CA GLY A 54 -6.71 10.95 -11.08
C GLY A 54 -6.04 9.67 -11.60
N SER A 55 -5.71 9.62 -12.89
CA SER A 55 -5.01 8.47 -13.49
C SER A 55 -3.61 8.26 -12.91
N LEU A 56 -2.87 9.34 -12.64
CA LEU A 56 -1.54 9.26 -12.04
C LEU A 56 -1.60 8.65 -10.64
N VAL A 57 -2.57 9.07 -9.81
CA VAL A 57 -2.77 8.50 -8.48
C VAL A 57 -3.00 6.99 -8.56
N ILE A 58 -3.86 6.52 -9.48
CA ILE A 58 -4.13 5.08 -9.65
C ILE A 58 -2.85 4.33 -10.01
N ILE A 59 -2.09 4.81 -11.00
CA ILE A 59 -0.87 4.14 -11.48
C ILE A 59 0.14 4.00 -10.34
N PHE A 60 0.37 5.08 -9.58
CA PHE A 60 1.33 5.04 -8.46
C PHE A 60 0.85 4.15 -7.31
N VAL A 61 -0.45 4.15 -7.00
CA VAL A 61 -1.02 3.26 -5.98
C VAL A 61 -0.89 1.79 -6.36
N VAL A 62 -1.19 1.45 -7.60
CA VAL A 62 -1.04 0.08 -8.10
C VAL A 62 0.44 -0.33 -8.12
N PHE A 63 1.34 0.57 -8.54
CA PHE A 63 2.77 0.31 -8.55
C PHE A 63 3.33 0.05 -7.14
N THR A 64 2.97 0.89 -6.17
CA THR A 64 3.38 0.72 -4.76
C THR A 64 2.80 -0.57 -4.17
N GLN A 65 1.53 -0.88 -4.45
CA GLN A 65 0.90 -2.14 -4.04
C GLN A 65 1.63 -3.37 -4.62
N ASN A 66 1.98 -3.34 -5.91
CA ASN A 66 2.67 -4.45 -6.57
C ASN A 66 4.05 -4.69 -5.95
N LYS A 67 4.84 -3.62 -5.75
CA LYS A 67 6.16 -3.70 -5.14
C LYS A 67 6.08 -4.23 -3.70
N GLN A 68 5.10 -3.75 -2.94
CA GLN A 68 4.86 -4.20 -1.57
C GLN A 68 4.46 -5.69 -1.53
N THR A 69 3.69 -6.16 -2.52
CA THR A 69 3.35 -7.57 -2.66
C THR A 69 4.57 -8.44 -2.97
N ILE A 70 5.46 -8.00 -3.86
CA ILE A 70 6.72 -8.69 -4.19
C ILE A 70 7.62 -8.80 -2.95
N LEU A 71 7.77 -7.72 -2.18
CA LEU A 71 8.57 -7.74 -0.95
C LEU A 71 8.02 -8.77 0.05
N GLN A 72 6.69 -8.86 0.18
CA GLN A 72 6.06 -9.83 1.07
C GLN A 72 6.27 -11.26 0.62
N GLN A 73 6.18 -11.53 -0.68
CA GLN A 73 6.48 -12.86 -1.23
C GLN A 73 7.92 -13.26 -0.94
N LYS A 74 8.88 -12.34 -1.09
CA LYS A 74 10.30 -12.59 -0.74
C LYS A 74 10.48 -12.89 0.75
N ILE A 75 9.80 -12.16 1.62
CA ILE A 75 9.85 -12.42 3.07
C ILE A 75 9.29 -13.81 3.39
N ILE A 76 8.12 -14.15 2.83
CA ILE A 76 7.49 -15.48 3.03
C ILE A 76 8.42 -16.59 2.53
N GLN A 77 9.01 -16.43 1.33
CA GLN A 77 9.98 -17.38 0.78
C GLN A 77 11.20 -17.56 1.70
N TYR A 78 11.76 -16.46 2.22
CA TYR A 78 12.88 -16.52 3.16
C TYR A 78 12.56 -17.29 4.44
N TYR A 79 11.37 -17.08 5.03
CA TYR A 79 10.96 -17.82 6.21
C TYR A 79 10.75 -19.31 5.91
N ASN A 80 10.13 -19.64 4.77
CA ASN A 80 9.92 -21.02 4.35
C ASN A 80 11.25 -21.76 4.13
N ASP A 81 12.25 -21.09 3.55
CA ASP A 81 13.58 -21.67 3.33
C ASP A 81 14.33 -21.91 4.65
N LYS A 82 14.19 -20.99 5.61
CA LYS A 82 14.89 -21.05 6.91
C LYS A 82 14.28 -22.06 7.90
N ILE A 83 12.97 -22.28 7.86
CA ILE A 83 12.26 -23.21 8.77
C ILE A 83 12.38 -24.66 8.28
N GLY A 84 12.79 -24.88 7.03
CA GLY A 84 12.88 -26.20 6.42
C GLY A 84 11.49 -26.72 6.05
N TYR A 85 11.40 -27.34 4.88
CA TYR A 85 10.16 -27.87 4.26
C TYR A 85 9.40 -28.97 5.05
N HIS A 86 9.76 -29.22 6.31
CA HIS A 86 9.28 -30.35 7.10
C HIS A 86 8.10 -30.05 8.03
N GLN A 87 7.45 -28.90 7.90
CA GLN A 87 6.15 -28.68 8.53
C GLN A 87 5.05 -28.63 7.48
N ASP A 88 4.29 -29.73 7.39
CA ASP A 88 3.01 -29.84 6.67
C ASP A 88 1.91 -28.92 7.25
N CYS A 89 2.23 -28.08 8.22
CA CYS A 89 1.34 -27.07 8.74
C CYS A 89 1.49 -25.79 7.89
N PRO A 90 0.45 -25.35 7.17
CA PRO A 90 0.48 -24.04 6.52
C PRO A 90 0.74 -23.00 7.60
N ILE A 91 1.87 -22.29 7.49
CA ILE A 91 2.16 -21.16 8.36
C ILE A 91 1.10 -20.11 8.05
N GLU A 92 0.05 -20.08 8.87
CA GLU A 92 -1.03 -19.13 8.73
C GLU A 92 -0.50 -17.76 9.13
N TYR A 93 0.08 -17.06 8.15
CA TYR A 93 0.63 -15.73 8.36
C TYR A 93 -0.54 -14.79 8.63
N LYS A 94 -0.86 -14.59 9.91
CA LYS A 94 -1.87 -13.66 10.37
C LYS A 94 -1.43 -12.25 9.95
N LYS A 95 -1.98 -11.75 8.84
CA LYS A 95 -1.76 -10.36 8.40
C LYS A 95 -1.99 -9.44 9.59
N SER A 96 -0.99 -8.62 9.92
CA SER A 96 -1.12 -7.58 10.95
C SER A 96 -2.35 -6.72 10.68
N TYR A 97 -3.08 -6.34 11.73
CA TYR A 97 -4.28 -5.51 11.62
C TYR A 97 -4.02 -4.20 10.86
N GLN A 98 -2.87 -3.56 11.12
CA GLN A 98 -2.44 -2.34 10.43
C GLN A 98 -2.34 -2.53 8.90
N ARG A 99 -1.98 -3.75 8.47
CA ARG A 99 -1.85 -4.08 7.04
C ARG A 99 -3.20 -4.30 6.37
N LYS A 100 -4.19 -4.84 7.09
CA LYS A 100 -5.56 -4.92 6.57
C LYS A 100 -6.14 -3.54 6.31
N ILE A 101 -5.88 -2.59 7.22
CA ILE A 101 -6.29 -1.19 7.04
C ILE A 101 -5.58 -0.60 5.82
N PHE A 102 -4.27 -0.79 5.70
CA PHE A 102 -3.51 -0.27 4.56
C PHE A 102 -3.98 -0.85 3.21
N ASP A 103 -4.19 -2.16 3.12
CA ASP A 103 -4.74 -2.81 1.92
C ASP A 103 -6.13 -2.23 1.58
N SER A 104 -6.97 -1.97 2.58
CA SER A 104 -8.28 -1.34 2.39
C SER A 104 -8.18 0.12 1.91
N LEU A 105 -7.22 0.90 2.43
CA LEU A 105 -6.97 2.27 1.99
C LEU A 105 -6.50 2.32 0.54
N ILE A 106 -5.62 1.39 0.14
CA ILE A 106 -5.18 1.26 -1.25
C ILE A 106 -6.37 0.98 -2.18
N LEU A 107 -7.21 0.00 -1.84
CA LEU A 107 -8.39 -0.33 -2.63
C LEU A 107 -9.35 0.86 -2.73
N PHE A 108 -9.58 1.54 -1.61
CA PHE A 108 -10.41 2.74 -1.58
C PHE A 108 -9.83 3.85 -2.47
N THR A 109 -8.53 4.08 -2.42
CA THR A 109 -7.85 5.04 -3.28
C THR A 109 -7.94 4.66 -4.76
N ILE A 110 -7.82 3.39 -5.12
CA ILE A 110 -7.98 2.94 -6.51
C ILE A 110 -9.39 3.27 -6.99
N VAL A 111 -10.42 2.96 -6.20
CA VAL A 111 -11.82 3.26 -6.54
C VAL A 111 -12.06 4.78 -6.64
N LEU A 112 -11.53 5.57 -5.71
CA LEU A 112 -11.63 7.02 -5.79
C LEU A 112 -10.91 7.58 -7.02
N GLY A 113 -9.70 7.10 -7.27
CA GLY A 113 -8.91 7.51 -8.43
C GLY A 113 -9.61 7.18 -9.73
N THR A 114 -10.22 5.99 -9.86
CA THR A 114 -10.98 5.61 -11.07
C THR A 114 -12.23 6.44 -11.25
N VAL A 115 -12.93 6.80 -10.16
CA VAL A 115 -14.06 7.72 -10.21
C VAL A 115 -13.62 9.12 -10.67
N ILE A 116 -12.53 9.66 -10.11
CA ILE A 116 -12.00 10.97 -10.49
C ILE A 116 -11.48 10.95 -11.95
N TRP A 117 -10.86 9.87 -12.38
CA TRP A 117 -10.37 9.74 -13.74
C TRP A 117 -11.49 9.57 -14.76
N GLY A 118 -12.54 8.80 -14.43
CA GLY A 118 -13.66 8.53 -15.33
C GLY A 118 -14.71 9.64 -15.37
N TYR A 119 -14.96 10.31 -14.24
CA TYR A 119 -16.01 11.32 -14.07
C TYR A 119 -15.46 12.69 -13.63
N GLY A 120 -14.16 12.93 -13.87
CA GLY A 120 -13.49 14.14 -13.42
C GLY A 120 -14.13 15.42 -13.94
N ASP A 121 -14.61 15.40 -15.18
CA ASP A 121 -15.36 16.47 -15.83
C ASP A 121 -16.69 16.79 -15.13
N LEU A 122 -17.48 15.76 -14.82
CA LEU A 122 -18.75 15.90 -14.09
C LEU A 122 -18.54 16.43 -12.68
N ILE A 123 -17.58 15.87 -11.95
CA ILE A 123 -17.25 16.27 -10.58
C ILE A 123 -16.79 17.73 -10.58
N TYR A 124 -15.91 18.09 -11.51
CA TYR A 124 -15.38 19.44 -11.63
C TYR A 124 -16.48 20.46 -11.93
N LYS A 125 -17.37 20.17 -12.89
CA LYS A 125 -18.55 21.00 -13.19
C LYS A 125 -19.48 21.12 -11.98
N CYS A 126 -19.73 20.03 -11.25
CA CYS A 126 -20.58 20.05 -10.06
C CYS A 126 -20.00 20.93 -8.95
N ILE A 127 -18.68 20.95 -8.77
CA ILE A 127 -18.01 21.73 -7.72
C ILE A 127 -17.98 23.22 -8.07
N HIS A 128 -17.73 23.59 -9.33
CA HIS A 128 -17.60 24.99 -9.75
C HIS A 128 -18.93 25.68 -10.12
N HIS A 129 -20.02 24.92 -10.25
CA HIS A 129 -21.35 25.48 -10.52
C HIS A 129 -22.15 25.79 -9.23
N PHE A 130 -21.60 25.45 -8.07
CA PHE A 130 -22.06 25.88 -6.74
C PHE A 130 -21.17 26.99 -6.18
#